data_AF-A0A3B8ZF51-F1
#
_entry.id   AF-A0A3B8ZF51-F1
#
_cell.length_a   1.000
_cell.length_b   1.000
_cell.length_c   1.000
_cell.angle_alpha   90.00
_cell.angle_beta   90.00
_cell.angle_gamma   90.00
#
_symmetry.space_group_name_H-M   'P 1'
#
loop_
_entity.id
_entity.type
_entity.pdbx_description
1 polymer ?
#
loop_
_entity_poly.entity_id
_entity_poly.type
_entity_poly.pdbx_seq_one_letter_code
_entity_poly.pdbx_strand_id
1 'polypeptide(L)'
;NQGMRPVIGSEFLLSRHLPDDVQGQFIYACVINMHGLTRFQVGDDPEGAGYAGKRIEDLVDSPDNFFRPIDPQIGPDGAVWFGDWCNALIGHMQYSQRDP
;
A
#
# COMPACT_ATOMS: atom_id res chain seq x y z
N ASN A 1 -6.53 -10.97 -1.89
CA ASN A 1 -5.42 -10.21 -1.26
C ASN A 1 -4.05 -10.89 -1.38
N GLN A 2 -3.90 -12.06 -2.04
CA GLN A 2 -2.60 -12.78 -2.16
C GLN A 2 -1.78 -12.90 -0.85
N GLY A 3 -2.44 -12.92 0.31
CA GLY A 3 -1.76 -12.99 1.61
C GLY A 3 -1.19 -11.67 2.16
N MET A 4 -1.32 -10.55 1.45
CA MET A 4 -0.85 -9.23 1.89
C MET A 4 -1.79 -8.62 2.94
N ARG A 5 -1.23 -8.20 4.08
CA ARG A 5 -1.94 -7.61 5.24
C ARG A 5 -0.98 -6.73 6.06
N PRO A 6 -1.48 -5.97 7.06
CA PRO A 6 -2.57 -5.02 6.95
C PRO A 6 -2.16 -3.84 6.06
N VAL A 7 -3.16 -3.06 5.65
CA VAL A 7 -2.99 -1.87 4.83
C VAL A 7 -2.84 -0.66 5.74
N ILE A 8 -1.69 0.01 5.68
CA ILE A 8 -1.46 1.29 6.37
C ILE A 8 -1.47 2.41 5.35
N GLY A 9 -2.65 2.64 4.77
CA GLY A 9 -2.91 3.64 3.73
C GLY A 9 -2.81 3.11 2.30
N SER A 10 -3.42 3.85 1.38
CA SER A 10 -3.57 3.49 -0.04
C SER A 10 -3.79 4.72 -0.90
N GLU A 11 -3.50 4.62 -2.19
CA GLU A 11 -3.62 5.72 -3.13
C GLU A 11 -3.88 5.24 -4.56
N PHE A 12 -4.60 6.04 -5.34
CA PHE A 12 -4.62 5.93 -6.79
C PHE A 12 -3.49 6.76 -7.41
N LEU A 13 -2.69 6.13 -8.25
CA LEU A 13 -1.59 6.78 -8.94
C LEU A 13 -2.13 7.67 -10.07
N LEU A 14 -2.38 8.94 -9.75
CA LEU A 14 -2.87 9.94 -10.69
C LEU A 14 -2.02 11.20 -10.59
N SER A 15 -1.05 11.33 -11.50
CA SER A 15 -0.16 12.50 -11.54
C SER A 15 0.51 12.59 -12.89
N ARG A 16 0.60 13.80 -13.45
CA ARG A 16 1.30 14.06 -14.72
C ARG A 16 2.80 13.74 -14.68
N HIS A 17 3.38 13.55 -13.49
CA HIS A 17 4.77 13.12 -13.34
C HIS A 17 4.96 11.60 -13.49
N LEU A 18 3.87 10.83 -13.43
CA LEU A 18 3.93 9.38 -13.60
C LEU A 18 3.73 9.02 -15.08
N PRO A 19 4.34 7.92 -15.56
CA PRO A 19 4.09 7.40 -16.90
C PRO A 19 2.61 7.11 -17.17
N ASP A 20 2.20 7.20 -18.44
CA ASP A 20 0.80 6.99 -18.86
C ASP A 20 0.26 5.61 -18.49
N ASP A 21 1.09 4.57 -18.53
CA ASP A 21 0.72 3.19 -18.21
C ASP A 21 0.52 2.95 -16.71
N VAL A 22 0.98 3.87 -15.86
CA VAL A 22 0.82 3.83 -14.40
C VAL A 22 -0.45 4.56 -13.92
N GLN A 23 -1.05 5.40 -14.77
CA GLN A 23 -2.21 6.22 -14.40
C GLN A 23 -3.41 5.36 -14.00
N GLY A 24 -4.05 5.70 -12.89
CA GLY A 24 -5.24 5.02 -12.37
C GLY A 24 -4.96 3.66 -11.74
N GLN A 25 -3.69 3.23 -11.64
CA GLN A 25 -3.33 2.06 -10.87
C GLN A 25 -3.48 2.33 -9.37
N PHE A 26 -3.92 1.33 -8.63
CA PHE A 26 -4.12 1.41 -7.18
C PHE A 26 -2.92 0.83 -6.44
N ILE A 27 -2.45 1.53 -5.43
CA ILE A 27 -1.39 1.06 -4.54
C ILE A 27 -1.85 1.04 -3.09
N TYR A 28 -1.25 0.16 -2.30
CA TYR A 28 -1.36 0.24 -0.85
C TYR A 28 -0.09 -0.24 -0.16
N ALA A 29 0.16 0.33 1.01
CA ALA A 29 1.28 -0.03 1.85
C ALA A 29 1.04 -1.36 2.57
N CYS A 30 1.93 -2.31 2.34
CA CYS A 30 1.91 -3.62 2.98
C CYS A 30 3.13 -3.79 3.88
N VAL A 31 2.87 -4.29 5.09
CA VAL A 31 3.90 -4.47 6.14
C VAL A 31 3.91 -5.88 6.75
N ILE A 32 3.04 -6.80 6.34
CA ILE A 32 3.14 -8.22 6.73
C ILE A 32 3.20 -9.06 5.46
N ASN A 33 4.17 -9.99 5.43
CA ASN A 33 4.54 -10.84 4.29
C ASN A 33 5.19 -10.09 3.11
N MET A 34 5.22 -8.75 3.17
CA MET A 34 5.95 -7.84 2.28
C MET A 34 6.26 -6.55 3.05
N HIS A 35 7.31 -5.85 2.61
CA HIS A 35 7.73 -4.52 3.08
C HIS A 35 7.73 -3.58 1.88
N GLY A 36 6.59 -2.98 1.56
CA GLY A 36 6.49 -2.32 0.27
C GLY A 36 5.13 -1.72 -0.08
N LEU A 37 5.07 -1.19 -1.30
CA LEU A 37 3.88 -0.64 -1.93
C LEU A 37 3.47 -1.60 -3.05
N THR A 38 2.39 -2.33 -2.80
CA THR A 38 1.80 -3.23 -3.81
C THR A 38 1.09 -2.43 -4.89
N ARG A 39 0.90 -3.00 -6.09
CA ARG A 39 0.27 -2.30 -7.23
C ARG A 39 -0.76 -3.14 -7.97
N PHE A 40 -1.86 -2.51 -8.35
CA PHE A 40 -3.01 -3.16 -8.97
C PHE A 40 -3.53 -2.33 -10.15
N GLN A 41 -3.86 -3.02 -11.23
CA GLN A 41 -4.79 -2.49 -12.23
C GLN A 41 -6.21 -2.72 -11.72
N VAL A 42 -7.02 -1.67 -11.67
CA VAL A 42 -8.42 -1.72 -11.25
C VAL A 42 -9.31 -1.43 -12.45
N GLY A 43 -10.36 -2.22 -12.63
CA GLY A 43 -11.36 -2.03 -13.67
C GLY A 43 -12.69 -2.65 -13.25
N ASP A 44 -13.71 -2.52 -14.10
CA ASP A 44 -15.03 -3.11 -13.84
C ASP A 44 -14.93 -4.64 -13.75
N ASP A 45 -15.70 -5.22 -12.83
CA ASP A 45 -15.88 -6.66 -12.73
C ASP A 45 -16.77 -7.15 -13.88
N PRO A 46 -16.28 -8.00 -14.79
CA PRO A 46 -17.07 -8.48 -15.92
C PRO A 46 -18.25 -9.37 -15.50
N GLU A 47 -18.25 -9.92 -14.29
CA GLU A 47 -19.29 -10.83 -13.79
C GLU A 47 -20.33 -10.13 -12.90
N GLY A 48 -20.20 -8.82 -12.65
CA GLY A 48 -21.05 -8.10 -11.71
C GLY A 48 -21.08 -6.58 -11.89
N ALA A 49 -21.62 -5.89 -10.89
CA ALA A 49 -21.69 -4.42 -10.85
C ALA A 49 -20.60 -3.81 -9.95
N GLY A 50 -19.47 -4.50 -9.79
CA GLY A 50 -18.37 -4.12 -8.91
C GLY A 50 -17.09 -3.77 -9.65
N TYR A 51 -16.00 -3.60 -8.90
CA TYR A 51 -14.65 -3.46 -9.44
C TYR A 51 -13.83 -4.73 -9.17
N ALA A 52 -12.98 -5.09 -10.13
CA ALA A 52 -11.97 -6.12 -10.00
C ALA A 52 -10.57 -5.50 -10.01
N GLY A 53 -9.68 -6.04 -9.17
CA GLY A 53 -8.27 -5.64 -9.10
C GLY A 53 -7.34 -6.78 -9.50
N LYS A 54 -6.45 -6.54 -10.45
CA LYS A 54 -5.37 -7.46 -10.84
C LYS A 54 -4.05 -6.93 -10.30
N ARG A 55 -3.40 -7.70 -9.41
CA ARG A 55 -2.05 -7.35 -8.94
C ARG A 55 -1.05 -7.47 -10.09
N ILE A 56 -0.18 -6.48 -10.19
CA ILE A 56 0.95 -6.44 -11.11
C ILE A 56 2.25 -6.30 -10.30
N GLU A 57 3.37 -5.99 -10.94
CA GLU A 57 4.63 -5.74 -10.23
C GLU A 57 4.49 -4.62 -9.21
N ASP A 58 5.05 -4.86 -8.02
CA ASP A 58 5.01 -3.93 -6.91
C ASP A 58 5.77 -2.65 -7.25
N LEU A 59 5.32 -1.52 -6.68
CA LEU A 59 5.93 -0.22 -6.94
C LEU A 59 7.29 -0.09 -6.24
N VAL A 60 7.35 -0.57 -4.99
CA VAL A 60 8.55 -0.59 -4.16
C VAL A 60 8.49 -1.83 -3.28
N ASP A 61 9.60 -2.54 -3.17
CA ASP A 61 9.80 -3.61 -2.20
C ASP A 61 11.18 -3.51 -1.55
N SER A 62 11.30 -4.04 -0.35
CA SER A 62 12.57 -4.10 0.37
C SER A 62 12.71 -5.42 1.13
N PRO A 63 13.92 -6.00 1.19
CA PRO A 63 14.21 -7.11 2.09
C PRO A 63 14.48 -6.66 3.54
N ASP A 64 14.55 -5.34 3.80
CA ASP A 64 14.82 -4.81 5.14
C ASP A 64 13.57 -4.88 6.02
N ASN A 65 13.69 -5.58 7.15
CA ASN A 65 12.63 -5.74 8.13
C ASN A 65 12.23 -4.45 8.85
N PHE A 66 13.06 -3.41 8.80
CA PHE A 66 12.77 -2.10 9.34
C PHE A 66 12.01 -1.20 8.37
N PHE A 67 12.07 -1.47 7.06
CA PHE A 67 11.31 -0.71 6.07
C PHE A 67 9.82 -1.02 6.22
N ARG A 68 9.05 0.01 6.54
CA ARG A 68 7.62 -0.03 6.80
C ARG A 68 6.97 1.19 6.17
N PRO A 69 6.70 1.15 4.85
CA PRO A 69 6.05 2.27 4.20
C PRO A 69 4.67 2.49 4.82
N ILE A 70 4.31 3.74 5.02
CA ILE A 70 3.02 4.17 5.54
C ILE A 70 2.44 5.29 4.67
N ASP A 71 1.12 5.22 4.51
CA ASP A 71 0.25 6.23 3.94
C ASP A 71 0.79 6.86 2.64
N PRO A 72 0.88 6.08 1.55
CA PRO A 72 1.27 6.64 0.27
C PRO A 72 0.25 7.68 -0.18
N GLN A 73 0.71 8.81 -0.69
CA GLN A 73 -0.10 9.91 -1.21
C GLN A 73 0.59 10.56 -2.42
N ILE A 74 -0.19 11.12 -3.35
CA ILE A 74 0.38 12.02 -4.36
C ILE A 74 0.67 13.38 -3.71
N GLY A 75 1.95 13.74 -3.65
CA GLY A 75 2.40 15.03 -3.12
C GLY A 75 1.96 16.22 -3.99
N PRO A 76 2.06 17.45 -3.48
CA PRO A 76 1.72 18.66 -4.24
C PRO A 76 2.64 18.89 -5.45
N ASP A 77 3.84 18.31 -5.42
CA ASP A 77 4.77 18.26 -6.53
C ASP A 77 4.47 17.12 -7.51
N GLY A 78 3.43 16.34 -7.28
CA GLY A 78 3.01 15.20 -8.09
C GLY A 78 3.88 13.95 -7.96
N ALA A 79 4.87 13.91 -7.08
CA ALA A 79 5.58 12.67 -6.77
C ALA A 79 4.75 11.79 -5.82
N VAL A 80 5.07 10.50 -5.75
CA VAL A 80 4.50 9.60 -4.74
C VAL A 80 5.29 9.79 -3.44
N TRP A 81 4.61 10.26 -2.41
CA TRP A 81 5.16 10.46 -1.07
C TRP A 81 4.66 9.34 -0.16
N PHE A 82 5.49 8.86 0.74
CA PHE A 82 5.11 7.93 1.80
C PHE A 82 6.06 8.10 2.99
N GLY A 83 5.58 7.83 4.19
CA GLY A 83 6.44 7.76 5.38
C GLY A 83 7.09 6.38 5.52
N ASP A 84 8.20 6.29 6.23
CA ASP A 84 8.71 5.02 6.74
C ASP A 84 8.62 5.03 8.28
N TRP A 85 7.93 4.04 8.84
CA TRP A 85 7.84 3.88 10.29
C TRP A 85 9.18 3.40 10.90
N CYS A 86 10.09 2.84 10.10
CA CYS A 86 11.45 2.45 10.50
C CYS A 86 11.50 1.54 11.74
N ASN A 87 10.58 0.57 11.86
CA ASN A 87 10.54 -0.33 13.01
C ASN A 87 9.94 -1.69 12.64
N ALA A 88 10.56 -2.77 13.09
CA ALA A 88 10.06 -4.13 12.85
C ALA A 88 8.83 -4.48 13.71
N LEU A 89 8.53 -3.72 14.77
CA LEU A 89 7.43 -4.01 15.68
C LEU A 89 6.07 -3.71 15.02
N ILE A 90 5.24 -4.75 14.88
CA ILE A 90 3.86 -4.66 14.40
C ILE A 90 2.94 -5.10 15.54
N GLY A 91 2.17 -4.17 16.10
CA GLY A 91 1.21 -4.50 17.15
C GLY A 91 0.46 -3.28 17.68
N HIS A 92 -0.78 -3.48 18.11
CA HIS A 92 -1.63 -2.44 18.68
C HIS A 92 -1.37 -2.18 20.18
N MET A 93 -0.27 -2.69 20.76
CA MET A 93 -0.04 -2.75 22.21
C MET A 93 -1.30 -3.17 22.98
N GLN A 94 -1.69 -4.44 22.85
CA GLN A 94 -2.75 -5.02 23.68
C GLN A 94 -2.18 -5.34 25.08
N TYR A 95 -1.93 -4.32 25.89
CA TYR A 95 -1.83 -4.52 27.33
C TYR A 95 -3.24 -4.49 27.91
N SER A 96 -3.60 -5.48 28.72
CA SER A 96 -4.82 -5.43 29.54
C SER A 96 -4.63 -4.31 30.56
N GLN A 97 -5.20 -3.12 30.32
CA GLN A 97 -5.22 -2.02 31.31
C GLN A 97 -6.08 -2.33 32.55
N ARG A 98 -6.37 -3.61 32.82
CA ARG A 98 -7.03 -4.01 34.05
C ARG A 98 -5.98 -4.04 35.15
N ASP A 99 -6.10 -3.11 36.07
CA ASP A 99 -5.49 -3.15 37.40
C ASP A 99 -5.80 -4.54 38.05
N PRO A 100 -4.84 -5.23 38.70
CA PRO A 100 -5.11 -6.44 39.47
C PRO A 100 -6.22 -6.28 40.52
#